data_AF-A0A8S0SBR7-F1
#
_entry.id   AF-A0A8S0SBR7-F1
#
_cell.length_a   1.000
_cell.length_b   1.000
_cell.length_c   1.000
_cell.angle_alpha   90.00
_cell.angle_beta   90.00
_cell.angle_gamma   90.00
#
_symmetry.space_group_name_H-M   'P 1'
#
loop_
_entity.id
_entity.type
_entity.pdbx_description
1 polymer ?
#
loop_
_entity_poly.entity_id
_entity_poly.type
_entity_poly.pdbx_seq_one_letter_code
_entity_poly.pdbx_strand_id
1 'polypeptide(L)'
;MSSSLSKQQSKKPSHALGILHSKTEIYKHTHVESVMVPMDSHSPVTSFSSLNSYFRALSDTPNRLARRAFSVSTSFEETNRVRARSGIEMKRSLRWYDLVGLGIGGMVGAGVFVITGRASRYSAGPSVILSYAIAGLCALLSAFCYTEFAVDLPVAGGAFSYIRVTFGEFFAFLAGANLIVDYVLSNAAVARGFTAYLGTALGVSNTPLRFTIHGIPKGYNEIDIVAVAVVLLLTLVICHSTRESSWLNMVLTILHILFIVFVIVVGFCRGEWKNFTEPKSLKSHGGFFPFGASGVFNGAAMVYLSYIGYDAVSTMAEEVRNPIKDIPVGVSGSVFLVTILYCLMAASMSALLPYDQVLNGKKKSGYNINAFFNFFFPRNY
;
A
#
# COMPACT_ATOMS: atom_id res chain seq x y z
N MET A 1 27.96 75.21 32.37
CA MET A 1 28.56 73.86 32.54
C MET A 1 27.83 72.94 31.57
N SER A 2 28.36 72.68 30.36
CA SER A 2 29.30 71.57 30.04
C SER A 2 28.66 70.22 30.42
N SER A 3 28.39 69.24 29.55
CA SER A 3 29.19 68.58 28.49
C SER A 3 28.25 67.62 27.70
N SER A 4 28.14 67.64 26.37
CA SER A 4 28.96 67.00 25.31
C SER A 4 28.78 65.48 25.06
N LEU A 5 28.46 65.11 23.80
CA LEU A 5 28.98 63.97 22.99
C LEU A 5 28.55 62.52 23.40
N SER A 6 28.29 61.52 22.55
CA SER A 6 28.62 61.24 21.14
C SER A 6 27.80 60.07 20.54
N LYS A 7 27.81 60.01 19.19
CA LYS A 7 27.41 58.94 18.25
C LYS A 7 27.76 57.50 18.65
N GLN A 8 26.91 56.53 18.28
CA GLN A 8 27.36 55.37 17.46
C GLN A 8 26.21 54.55 16.83
N GLN A 9 26.37 54.30 15.54
CA GLN A 9 25.62 53.44 14.62
C GLN A 9 26.27 52.03 14.63
N SER A 10 25.52 50.93 14.72
CA SER A 10 25.97 49.54 14.41
C SER A 10 24.76 48.59 14.41
N LYS A 11 24.16 48.22 13.26
CA LYS A 11 24.45 47.08 12.33
C LYS A 11 23.58 45.82 12.57
N LYS A 12 22.63 45.63 11.62
CA LYS A 12 22.13 44.38 10.98
C LYS A 12 21.18 43.42 11.76
N PRO A 13 20.36 42.58 11.07
CA PRO A 13 20.48 42.19 9.66
C PRO A 13 19.26 42.46 8.77
N SER A 14 19.53 43.22 7.72
CA SER A 14 18.77 43.36 6.47
C SER A 14 18.82 42.10 5.58
N HIS A 15 18.58 40.91 6.16
CA HIS A 15 18.49 39.64 5.42
C HIS A 15 17.07 39.06 5.33
N ALA A 16 16.13 39.50 6.17
CA ALA A 16 14.76 38.96 6.16
C ALA A 16 13.86 39.58 5.08
N LEU A 17 14.07 40.86 4.71
CA LEU A 17 13.29 41.51 3.65
C LEU A 17 13.76 41.13 2.23
N GLY A 18 15.04 40.78 2.06
CA GLY A 18 15.58 40.35 0.76
C GLY A 18 15.07 38.98 0.30
N ILE A 19 14.73 38.09 1.24
CA ILE A 19 14.23 36.74 0.91
C ILE A 19 12.74 36.78 0.57
N LEU A 20 11.97 37.66 1.20
CA LEU A 20 10.57 37.91 0.82
C LEU A 20 10.49 38.58 -0.56
N HIS A 21 11.32 39.60 -0.82
CA HIS A 21 11.35 40.25 -2.14
C HIS A 21 11.92 39.34 -3.25
N SER A 22 12.84 38.43 -2.91
CA SER A 22 13.34 37.40 -3.85
C SER A 22 12.25 36.37 -4.19
N LYS A 23 11.40 35.96 -3.24
CA LYS A 23 10.26 35.08 -3.55
C LYS A 23 9.18 35.78 -4.37
N THR A 24 8.95 37.09 -4.18
CA THR A 24 7.99 37.84 -5.03
C THR A 24 8.56 38.21 -6.41
N GLU A 25 9.88 38.39 -6.56
CA GLU A 25 10.49 38.65 -7.88
C GLU A 25 10.71 37.39 -8.71
N ILE A 26 10.96 36.23 -8.08
CA ILE A 26 11.00 34.95 -8.81
C ILE A 26 9.61 34.62 -9.42
N TYR A 27 8.52 35.11 -8.83
CA TYR A 27 7.17 35.01 -9.40
C TYR A 27 6.85 36.04 -10.49
N LYS A 28 7.67 37.07 -10.69
CA LYS A 28 7.43 38.13 -11.69
C LYS A 28 8.15 37.95 -13.01
N HIS A 29 9.17 37.08 -13.07
CA HIS A 29 10.00 36.93 -14.28
C HIS A 29 9.90 35.59 -15.00
N THR A 30 8.99 34.70 -14.60
CA THR A 30 8.59 33.57 -15.45
C THR A 30 7.23 33.89 -16.07
N HIS A 31 7.23 34.76 -17.07
CA HIS A 31 6.26 34.66 -18.17
C HIS A 31 6.51 33.32 -18.86
N VAL A 32 6.10 32.22 -18.22
CA VAL A 32 5.71 31.04 -18.97
C VAL A 32 4.45 31.52 -19.68
N GLU A 33 4.57 31.77 -20.99
CA GLU A 33 3.41 31.77 -21.87
C GLU A 33 2.59 30.56 -21.46
N SER A 34 1.48 30.82 -20.77
CA SER A 34 0.42 29.85 -20.67
C SER A 34 0.04 29.61 -22.11
N VAL A 35 0.55 28.53 -22.68
CA VAL A 35 0.00 27.95 -23.89
C VAL A 35 -1.40 27.55 -23.46
N MET A 36 -2.30 28.53 -23.52
CA MET A 36 -3.72 28.33 -23.64
C MET A 36 -3.83 27.56 -24.93
N VAL A 37 -3.72 26.22 -24.83
CA VAL A 37 -4.09 25.34 -25.93
C VAL A 37 -5.52 25.79 -26.25
N PRO A 38 -5.75 26.40 -27.42
CA PRO A 38 -7.10 26.83 -27.77
C PRO A 38 -7.96 25.60 -27.60
N MET A 39 -9.09 25.74 -26.90
CA MET A 39 -10.16 24.77 -27.12
C MET A 39 -10.54 24.98 -28.59
N ASP A 40 -9.94 24.17 -29.47
CA ASP A 40 -10.33 24.10 -30.86
C ASP A 40 -11.84 23.87 -30.86
N SER A 41 -12.57 24.87 -31.33
CA SER A 41 -14.02 24.86 -31.54
C SER A 41 -14.42 23.95 -32.71
N HIS A 42 -13.51 23.08 -33.16
CA HIS A 42 -13.83 21.98 -34.03
C HIS A 42 -14.59 20.93 -33.23
N SER A 43 -15.88 20.77 -33.54
CA SER A 43 -16.70 19.60 -33.21
C SER A 43 -15.81 18.35 -33.07
N PRO A 44 -15.77 17.67 -31.91
CA PRO A 44 -14.79 16.62 -31.69
C PRO A 44 -15.06 15.53 -32.71
N VAL A 45 -14.22 15.44 -33.75
CA VAL A 45 -14.20 14.28 -34.61
C VAL A 45 -13.77 13.16 -33.70
N THR A 46 -14.74 12.38 -33.23
CA THR A 46 -14.49 11.31 -32.28
C THR A 46 -13.46 10.40 -32.94
N SER A 47 -12.35 10.14 -32.25
CA SER A 47 -11.27 9.29 -32.78
C SER A 47 -11.76 7.87 -33.12
N PHE A 48 -13.00 7.54 -32.74
CA PHE A 48 -13.71 6.30 -32.98
C PHE A 48 -14.81 6.39 -34.05
N SER A 49 -14.92 7.50 -34.78
CA SER A 49 -15.96 7.70 -35.83
C SER A 49 -15.76 6.84 -37.08
N SER A 50 -14.52 6.51 -37.44
CA SER A 50 -14.20 5.64 -38.58
C SER A 50 -12.85 4.95 -38.40
N LEU A 51 -12.63 3.81 -39.06
CA LEU A 51 -11.34 3.10 -39.06
C LEU A 51 -10.20 4.00 -39.56
N ASN A 52 -10.44 4.83 -40.58
CA ASN A 52 -9.45 5.79 -41.07
C ASN A 52 -9.16 6.90 -40.04
N SER A 53 -10.17 7.38 -39.32
CA SER A 53 -10.00 8.32 -38.22
C SER A 53 -9.16 7.71 -37.09
N TYR A 54 -9.38 6.42 -36.79
CA TYR A 54 -8.63 5.68 -35.80
C TYR A 54 -7.18 5.47 -36.20
N PHE A 55 -6.90 5.02 -37.43
CA PHE A 55 -5.53 4.88 -37.93
C PHE A 55 -4.77 6.21 -37.98
N ARG A 56 -5.42 7.31 -38.37
CA ARG A 56 -4.84 8.67 -38.30
C ARG A 56 -4.57 9.10 -36.86
N ALA A 57 -5.50 8.86 -35.95
CA ALA A 57 -5.29 9.14 -34.54
C ALA A 57 -4.13 8.31 -33.97
N LEU A 58 -4.01 7.04 -34.39
CA LEU A 58 -2.93 6.15 -33.99
C LEU A 58 -1.58 6.63 -34.52
N SER A 59 -1.49 7.07 -35.78
CA SER A 59 -0.26 7.64 -36.34
C SER A 59 0.15 8.97 -35.70
N ASP A 60 -0.82 9.74 -35.21
CA ASP A 60 -0.57 10.99 -34.47
C ASP A 60 -0.16 10.77 -33.01
N THR A 61 -0.37 9.56 -32.47
CA THR A 61 -0.02 9.20 -31.08
C THR A 61 1.42 9.54 -30.69
N PRO A 62 2.47 9.17 -31.47
CA PRO A 62 3.85 9.53 -31.12
C PRO A 62 4.07 11.05 -31.04
N ASN A 63 3.49 11.82 -31.95
CA ASN A 63 3.60 13.29 -31.95
C ASN A 63 2.81 13.93 -30.79
N ARG A 64 1.69 13.33 -30.38
CA ARG A 64 0.91 13.76 -29.20
C ARG A 64 1.67 13.42 -27.92
N LEU A 65 2.26 12.24 -27.84
CA LEU A 65 3.09 11.81 -26.72
C LEU A 65 4.33 12.69 -26.59
N ALA A 66 5.06 12.97 -27.68
CA ALA A 66 6.23 13.83 -27.66
C ALA A 66 5.90 15.26 -27.17
N ARG A 67 4.77 15.83 -27.62
CA ARG A 67 4.30 17.15 -27.16
C ARG A 67 3.86 17.18 -25.70
N ARG A 68 3.37 16.06 -25.18
CA ARG A 68 2.85 15.95 -23.81
C ARG A 68 3.88 15.42 -22.81
N ALA A 69 4.93 14.74 -23.27
CA ALA A 69 5.81 13.96 -22.40
C ALA A 69 6.43 14.77 -21.27
N PHE A 70 6.81 16.03 -21.56
CA PHE A 70 7.37 16.97 -20.59
C PHE A 70 6.41 18.11 -20.23
N SER A 71 5.14 18.02 -20.63
CA SER A 71 4.12 18.96 -20.17
C SER A 71 3.85 18.67 -18.69
N VAL A 72 4.09 19.66 -17.85
CA VAL A 72 3.83 19.59 -16.42
C VAL A 72 2.47 20.22 -16.16
N SER A 73 1.58 19.50 -15.48
CA SER A 73 0.31 20.08 -15.04
C SER A 73 0.56 20.94 -13.81
N THR A 74 -0.04 22.13 -13.76
CA THR A 74 0.08 22.97 -12.56
C THR A 74 -0.84 22.46 -11.46
N SER A 75 -0.46 22.66 -10.19
CA SER A 75 -1.31 22.28 -9.04
C SER A 75 -2.70 22.92 -9.11
N PHE A 76 -2.81 24.12 -9.70
CA PHE A 76 -4.09 24.80 -9.93
C PHE A 76 -4.97 24.06 -10.95
N GLU A 77 -4.39 23.50 -12.02
CA GLU A 77 -5.14 22.75 -13.01
C GLU A 77 -5.65 21.42 -12.47
N GLU A 78 -4.84 20.67 -11.72
CA GLU A 78 -5.28 19.43 -11.06
C GLU A 78 -6.38 19.74 -10.02
N THR A 79 -6.17 20.72 -9.15
CA THR A 79 -7.12 21.01 -8.06
C THR A 79 -8.45 21.62 -8.55
N ASN A 80 -8.45 22.38 -9.66
CA ASN A 80 -9.64 23.08 -10.14
C ASN A 80 -10.21 22.51 -11.45
N ARG A 81 -9.39 22.32 -12.51
CA ARG A 81 -9.89 21.89 -13.82
C ARG A 81 -10.15 20.38 -13.90
N VAL A 82 -9.32 19.55 -13.27
CA VAL A 82 -9.55 18.10 -13.21
C VAL A 82 -10.70 17.81 -12.26
N ARG A 83 -10.71 18.46 -11.09
CA ARG A 83 -11.84 18.41 -10.16
C ARG A 83 -13.16 18.87 -10.78
N ALA A 84 -13.17 19.96 -11.55
CA ALA A 84 -14.39 20.40 -12.24
C ALA A 84 -14.89 19.39 -13.30
N ARG A 85 -14.00 18.56 -13.86
CA ARG A 85 -14.37 17.50 -14.82
C ARG A 85 -15.03 16.30 -14.17
N SER A 86 -14.78 16.01 -12.88
CA SER A 86 -15.47 14.92 -12.18
C SER A 86 -16.94 15.25 -11.87
N GLY A 87 -17.31 16.54 -11.90
CA GLY A 87 -18.69 17.03 -11.87
C GLY A 87 -19.43 16.90 -10.54
N ILE A 88 -18.94 16.07 -9.60
CA ILE A 88 -19.54 15.84 -8.29
C ILE A 88 -18.57 16.27 -7.20
N GLU A 89 -18.99 17.23 -6.37
CA GLU A 89 -18.21 17.65 -5.22
C GLU A 89 -18.34 16.63 -4.08
N MET A 90 -17.21 16.06 -3.64
CA MET A 90 -17.22 15.06 -2.58
C MET A 90 -17.53 15.69 -1.22
N LYS A 91 -18.38 15.04 -0.43
CA LYS A 91 -18.71 15.51 0.91
C LYS A 91 -17.52 15.28 1.84
N ARG A 92 -17.05 16.35 2.47
CA ARG A 92 -15.96 16.29 3.46
C ARG A 92 -16.42 15.72 4.80
N SER A 93 -16.51 14.39 4.90
CA SER A 93 -16.96 13.68 6.10
C SER A 93 -15.84 12.96 6.87
N LEU A 94 -14.73 12.60 6.22
CA LEU A 94 -13.69 11.78 6.83
C LEU A 94 -12.82 12.60 7.79
N ARG A 95 -12.50 11.99 8.94
CA ARG A 95 -11.59 12.51 9.96
C ARG A 95 -10.38 11.59 10.13
N TRP A 96 -9.38 12.05 10.88
CA TRP A 96 -8.14 11.30 11.08
C TRP A 96 -8.34 9.84 11.53
N TYR A 97 -9.31 9.54 12.39
CA TYR A 97 -9.55 8.16 12.86
C TYR A 97 -10.16 7.28 11.76
N ASP A 98 -10.98 7.84 10.88
CA ASP A 98 -11.52 7.12 9.72
C ASP A 98 -10.37 6.81 8.76
N LEU A 99 -9.45 7.76 8.56
CA LEU A 99 -8.27 7.57 7.72
C LEU A 99 -7.29 6.54 8.30
N VAL A 100 -7.10 6.52 9.63
CA VAL A 100 -6.32 5.45 10.28
C VAL A 100 -6.98 4.10 10.06
N GLY A 101 -8.30 4.00 10.25
CA GLY A 101 -9.06 2.77 10.01
C GLY A 101 -8.97 2.29 8.56
N LEU A 102 -9.11 3.21 7.59
CA LEU A 102 -8.95 2.93 6.15
C LEU A 102 -7.53 2.49 5.81
N GLY A 103 -6.50 3.14 6.36
CA GLY A 103 -5.11 2.75 6.17
C GLY A 103 -4.79 1.37 6.74
N ILE A 104 -5.29 1.07 7.95
CA ILE A 104 -5.16 -0.26 8.55
C ILE A 104 -5.90 -1.30 7.70
N GLY A 105 -7.14 -1.03 7.27
CA GLY A 105 -7.91 -1.93 6.43
C GLY A 105 -7.29 -2.17 5.05
N GLY A 106 -6.59 -1.17 4.50
CA GLY A 106 -5.85 -1.28 3.24
C GLY A 106 -4.60 -2.16 3.36
N MET A 107 -3.87 -2.06 4.47
CA MET A 107 -2.63 -2.83 4.70
C MET A 107 -2.89 -4.24 5.26
N VAL A 108 -3.85 -4.37 6.18
CA VAL A 108 -4.13 -5.63 6.87
C VAL A 108 -4.92 -6.55 5.94
N GLY A 109 -4.25 -7.57 5.43
CA GLY A 109 -4.87 -8.57 4.55
C GLY A 109 -4.05 -9.83 4.42
N ALA A 110 -4.12 -10.48 3.25
CA ALA A 110 -3.45 -11.75 2.99
C ALA A 110 -1.92 -11.70 3.17
N GLY A 111 -1.30 -10.51 3.04
CA GLY A 111 0.14 -10.32 3.23
C GLY A 111 0.64 -10.85 4.57
N VAL A 112 0.15 -10.30 5.69
CA VAL A 112 0.62 -10.71 7.02
C VAL A 112 0.29 -12.17 7.35
N PHE A 113 -0.85 -12.70 6.89
CA PHE A 113 -1.23 -14.08 7.24
C PHE A 113 -0.51 -15.15 6.42
N VAL A 114 -0.17 -14.87 5.16
CA VAL A 114 0.46 -15.84 4.26
C VAL A 114 1.98 -15.65 4.18
N ILE A 115 2.42 -14.40 4.03
CA ILE A 115 3.82 -14.08 3.71
C ILE A 115 4.70 -14.21 4.94
N THR A 116 4.21 -13.86 6.14
CA THR A 116 4.98 -14.03 7.39
C THR A 116 5.50 -15.44 7.55
N GLY A 117 4.67 -16.46 7.29
CA GLY A 117 5.12 -17.84 7.40
C GLY A 117 6.17 -18.23 6.37
N ARG A 118 6.04 -17.74 5.13
CA ARG A 118 7.03 -17.98 4.09
C ARG A 118 8.35 -17.28 4.39
N ALA A 119 8.29 -16.01 4.80
CA ALA A 119 9.45 -15.21 5.17
C ALA A 119 10.18 -15.80 6.39
N SER A 120 9.44 -16.27 7.41
CA SER A 120 10.01 -16.95 8.56
C SER A 120 10.68 -18.27 8.15
N ARG A 121 10.04 -19.10 7.31
CA ARG A 121 10.62 -20.39 6.91
C ARG A 121 11.86 -20.25 6.02
N TYR A 122 11.79 -19.40 5.00
CA TYR A 122 12.74 -19.43 3.89
C TYR A 122 13.77 -18.29 3.93
N SER A 123 13.60 -17.28 4.77
CA SER A 123 14.44 -16.08 4.71
C SER A 123 14.95 -15.61 6.06
N ALA A 124 14.11 -15.39 7.07
CA ALA A 124 14.52 -14.72 8.30
C ALA A 124 14.46 -15.61 9.56
N GLY A 125 13.67 -16.68 9.58
CA GLY A 125 13.46 -17.45 10.81
C GLY A 125 12.73 -16.63 11.89
N PRO A 126 13.13 -16.75 13.17
CA PRO A 126 12.60 -15.94 14.27
C PRO A 126 12.93 -14.45 14.14
N SER A 127 14.02 -14.10 13.43
CA SER A 127 14.38 -12.71 13.14
C SER A 127 13.45 -11.99 12.15
N VAL A 128 12.36 -12.63 11.69
CA VAL A 128 11.32 -12.01 10.86
C VAL A 128 10.67 -10.79 11.55
N ILE A 129 10.76 -10.69 12.88
CA ILE A 129 10.34 -9.49 13.63
C ILE A 129 11.15 -8.26 13.20
N LEU A 130 12.47 -8.42 13.04
CA LEU A 130 13.35 -7.35 12.55
C LEU A 130 13.07 -7.04 11.08
N SER A 131 12.74 -8.05 10.27
CA SER A 131 12.30 -7.85 8.89
C SER A 131 11.08 -6.94 8.81
N TYR A 132 10.08 -7.14 9.67
CA TYR A 132 8.91 -6.27 9.78
C TYR A 132 9.27 -4.87 10.27
N ALA A 133 10.13 -4.75 11.30
CA ALA A 133 10.56 -3.44 11.79
C ALA A 133 11.28 -2.60 10.71
N ILE A 134 12.16 -3.22 9.92
CA ILE A 134 12.88 -2.57 8.82
C ILE A 134 11.89 -2.19 7.70
N ALA A 135 11.03 -3.12 7.28
CA ALA A 135 10.03 -2.85 6.25
C ALA A 135 9.06 -1.72 6.67
N GLY A 136 8.62 -1.73 7.92
CA GLY A 136 7.76 -0.69 8.49
C GLY A 136 8.44 0.67 8.59
N LEU A 137 9.73 0.72 8.92
CA LEU A 137 10.50 1.97 8.87
C LEU A 137 10.60 2.52 7.45
N CYS A 138 10.88 1.68 6.45
CA CYS A 138 10.89 2.08 5.04
C CYS A 138 9.51 2.58 4.58
N ALA A 139 8.44 1.88 4.97
CA ALA A 139 7.07 2.29 4.69
C ALA A 139 6.72 3.63 5.36
N LEU A 140 7.16 3.86 6.59
CA LEU A 140 6.92 5.10 7.32
C LEU A 140 7.64 6.30 6.69
N LEU A 141 8.88 6.12 6.24
CA LEU A 141 9.61 7.15 5.50
C LEU A 141 8.91 7.50 4.19
N SER A 142 8.42 6.49 3.46
CA SER A 142 7.63 6.73 2.25
C SER A 142 6.29 7.41 2.57
N ALA A 143 5.61 6.99 3.64
CA ALA A 143 4.37 7.59 4.10
C ALA A 143 4.53 9.09 4.40
N PHE A 144 5.65 9.51 5.00
CA PHE A 144 5.92 10.94 5.20
C PHE A 144 5.96 11.72 3.87
N CYS A 145 6.64 11.19 2.85
CA CYS A 145 6.63 11.81 1.52
C CYS A 145 5.21 11.87 0.93
N TYR A 146 4.43 10.79 1.04
CA TYR A 146 3.04 10.76 0.59
C TYR A 146 2.17 11.78 1.31
N THR A 147 2.38 11.98 2.62
CA THR A 147 1.60 12.94 3.40
C THR A 147 1.91 14.38 3.02
N GLU A 148 3.16 14.70 2.72
CA GLU A 148 3.56 16.03 2.25
C GLU A 148 2.86 16.36 0.93
N PHE A 149 2.91 15.46 -0.05
CA PHE A 149 2.21 15.64 -1.32
C PHE A 149 0.69 15.69 -1.17
N ALA A 150 0.10 14.88 -0.30
CA ALA A 150 -1.35 14.85 -0.09
C ALA A 150 -1.90 16.11 0.61
N VAL A 151 -1.07 16.77 1.41
CA VAL A 151 -1.41 18.06 2.05
C VAL A 151 -1.29 19.20 1.04
N ASP A 152 -0.24 19.19 0.21
CA ASP A 152 0.00 20.23 -0.78
C ASP A 152 -0.95 20.14 -1.99
N LEU A 153 -1.32 18.93 -2.39
CA LEU A 153 -2.21 18.64 -3.50
C LEU A 153 -3.37 17.73 -3.05
N PRO A 154 -4.39 18.27 -2.34
CA PRO A 154 -5.50 17.50 -1.80
C PRO A 154 -6.53 17.17 -2.89
N VAL A 155 -6.12 16.38 -3.88
CA VAL A 155 -6.91 15.90 -5.01
C VAL A 155 -7.03 14.38 -4.99
N ALA A 156 -8.13 13.86 -5.51
CA ALA A 156 -8.42 12.41 -5.57
C ALA A 156 -7.62 11.72 -6.69
N GLY A 157 -6.29 11.84 -6.67
CA GLY A 157 -5.38 11.35 -7.73
C GLY A 157 -4.16 10.57 -7.26
N GLY A 158 -3.83 10.62 -5.96
CA GLY A 158 -2.71 9.86 -5.38
C GLY A 158 -1.37 10.08 -6.11
N ALA A 159 -0.54 9.04 -6.15
CA ALA A 159 0.79 9.08 -6.76
C ALA A 159 0.80 9.51 -8.24
N PHE A 160 -0.26 9.21 -9.00
CA PHE A 160 -0.37 9.65 -10.39
C PHE A 160 -0.38 11.17 -10.51
N SER A 161 -1.25 11.86 -9.75
CA SER A 161 -1.34 13.32 -9.78
C SER A 161 -0.08 13.97 -9.20
N TYR A 162 0.54 13.40 -8.16
CA TYR A 162 1.78 13.93 -7.60
C TYR A 162 2.90 13.93 -8.64
N ILE A 163 3.12 12.81 -9.31
CA ILE A 163 4.17 12.69 -10.33
C ILE A 163 3.86 13.56 -11.56
N ARG A 164 2.58 13.73 -11.91
CA ARG A 164 2.18 14.59 -13.03
C ARG A 164 2.52 16.06 -12.79
N VAL A 165 2.37 16.53 -11.55
CA VAL A 165 2.70 17.91 -11.16
C VAL A 165 4.21 18.11 -11.00
N THR A 166 4.98 17.09 -10.61
CA THR A 166 6.43 17.22 -10.39
C THR A 166 7.28 16.91 -11.62
N PHE A 167 6.98 15.84 -12.35
CA PHE A 167 7.81 15.29 -13.42
C PHE A 167 7.16 15.34 -14.82
N GLY A 168 5.88 15.67 -14.91
CA GLY A 168 5.13 15.78 -16.16
C GLY A 168 4.38 14.50 -16.58
N GLU A 169 3.66 14.58 -17.69
CA GLU A 169 2.68 13.55 -18.07
C GLU A 169 3.31 12.19 -18.42
N PHE A 170 4.53 12.13 -18.97
CA PHE A 170 5.14 10.84 -19.32
C PHE A 170 5.48 9.99 -18.10
N PHE A 171 6.13 10.59 -17.09
CA PHE A 171 6.43 9.89 -15.85
C PHE A 171 5.15 9.55 -15.07
N ALA A 172 4.14 10.43 -15.12
CA ALA A 172 2.84 10.12 -14.54
C ALA A 172 2.18 8.93 -15.23
N PHE A 173 2.25 8.84 -16.57
CA PHE A 173 1.76 7.69 -17.31
C PHE A 173 2.46 6.39 -16.92
N LEU A 174 3.80 6.39 -16.82
CA LEU A 174 4.56 5.23 -16.36
C LEU A 174 4.17 4.82 -14.93
N ALA A 175 4.03 5.80 -14.03
CA ALA A 175 3.61 5.55 -12.66
C ALA A 175 2.17 4.98 -12.58
N GLY A 176 1.24 5.55 -13.35
CA GLY A 176 -0.14 5.07 -13.44
C GLY A 176 -0.23 3.66 -14.02
N ALA A 177 0.53 3.36 -15.09
CA ALA A 177 0.61 2.02 -15.65
C ALA A 177 1.17 1.01 -14.63
N ASN A 178 2.21 1.40 -13.88
CA ASN A 178 2.76 0.57 -12.82
C ASN A 178 1.75 0.33 -11.69
N LEU A 179 1.01 1.36 -11.26
CA LEU A 179 -0.05 1.23 -10.25
C LEU A 179 -1.15 0.25 -10.70
N ILE A 180 -1.62 0.34 -11.95
CA ILE A 180 -2.63 -0.58 -12.47
C ILE A 180 -2.13 -2.04 -12.41
N VAL A 181 -0.89 -2.28 -12.86
CA VAL A 181 -0.28 -3.62 -12.79
C VAL A 181 -0.19 -4.10 -11.34
N ASP A 182 0.22 -3.23 -10.42
CA ASP A 182 0.36 -3.56 -9.01
C ASP A 182 -0.98 -3.93 -8.35
N TYR A 183 -2.04 -3.15 -8.58
CA TYR A 183 -3.38 -3.47 -8.08
C TYR A 183 -3.93 -4.79 -8.66
N VAL A 184 -3.70 -5.06 -9.94
CA VAL A 184 -4.11 -6.32 -10.57
C VAL A 184 -3.37 -7.52 -9.97
N LEU A 185 -2.04 -7.42 -9.81
CA LEU A 185 -1.23 -8.48 -9.24
C LEU A 185 -1.54 -8.72 -7.76
N SER A 186 -1.75 -7.64 -7.00
CA SER A 186 -2.11 -7.70 -5.58
C SER A 186 -3.47 -8.39 -5.37
N ASN A 187 -4.49 -8.00 -6.14
CA ASN A 187 -5.81 -8.65 -6.08
C ASN A 187 -5.73 -10.14 -6.44
N ALA A 188 -4.96 -10.50 -7.47
CA ALA A 188 -4.74 -11.90 -7.85
C ALA A 188 -4.02 -12.69 -6.75
N ALA A 189 -3.02 -12.10 -6.09
CA ALA A 189 -2.30 -12.72 -4.99
C ALA A 189 -3.21 -12.98 -3.77
N VAL A 190 -4.04 -12.00 -3.39
CA VAL A 190 -5.01 -12.14 -2.30
C VAL A 190 -6.05 -13.23 -2.60
N ALA A 191 -6.60 -13.24 -3.82
CA ALA A 191 -7.58 -14.25 -4.23
C ALA A 191 -7.00 -15.69 -4.18
N ARG A 192 -5.75 -15.88 -4.61
CA ARG A 192 -5.06 -17.18 -4.49
C ARG A 192 -4.79 -17.56 -3.03
N GLY A 193 -4.55 -16.58 -2.17
CA GLY A 193 -4.44 -16.77 -0.72
C GLY A 193 -5.74 -17.29 -0.12
N PHE A 194 -6.88 -16.74 -0.53
CA PHE A 194 -8.20 -17.19 -0.11
C PHE A 194 -8.45 -18.67 -0.43
N THR A 195 -8.15 -19.12 -1.66
CA THR A 195 -8.29 -20.54 -2.02
C THR A 195 -7.46 -21.44 -1.11
N ALA A 196 -6.24 -21.03 -0.74
CA ALA A 196 -5.38 -21.81 0.15
C ALA A 196 -5.97 -21.93 1.58
N TYR A 197 -6.57 -20.86 2.10
CA TYR A 197 -7.27 -20.91 3.40
C TYR A 197 -8.55 -21.74 3.32
N LEU A 198 -9.34 -21.61 2.25
CA LEU A 198 -10.56 -22.37 2.05
C LEU A 198 -10.28 -23.88 1.96
N GLY A 199 -9.27 -24.28 1.19
CA GLY A 199 -8.83 -25.68 1.11
C GLY A 199 -8.46 -26.22 2.49
N THR A 200 -7.67 -25.45 3.24
CA THR A 200 -7.29 -25.79 4.62
C THR A 200 -8.52 -25.92 5.52
N ALA A 201 -9.50 -25.02 5.42
CA ALA A 201 -10.73 -25.00 6.23
C ALA A 201 -11.69 -26.16 5.91
N LEU A 202 -11.69 -26.65 4.66
CA LEU A 202 -12.47 -27.82 4.24
C LEU A 202 -11.74 -29.15 4.52
N GLY A 203 -10.49 -29.09 5.02
CA GLY A 203 -9.67 -30.28 5.24
C GLY A 203 -9.21 -30.97 3.95
N VAL A 204 -9.32 -30.28 2.81
CA VAL A 204 -8.94 -30.79 1.50
C VAL A 204 -7.55 -30.24 1.17
N SER A 205 -6.62 -31.10 0.72
CA SER A 205 -5.32 -30.62 0.22
C SER A 205 -5.54 -29.59 -0.90
N ASN A 206 -4.68 -28.59 -1.09
CA ASN A 206 -4.90 -27.52 -2.09
C ASN A 206 -5.00 -27.97 -3.57
N THR A 207 -4.82 -29.26 -3.86
CA THR A 207 -4.69 -29.82 -5.20
C THR A 207 -5.99 -30.07 -6.01
N PRO A 208 -7.17 -30.37 -5.44
CA PRO A 208 -8.38 -30.63 -6.23
C PRO A 208 -9.20 -29.36 -6.52
N LEU A 209 -8.94 -28.24 -5.84
CA LEU A 209 -9.58 -26.95 -6.16
C LEU A 209 -8.86 -26.21 -7.31
N ARG A 210 -7.70 -26.70 -7.73
CA ARG A 210 -6.88 -26.14 -8.81
C ARG A 210 -6.83 -27.11 -9.98
N PHE A 211 -7.15 -26.61 -11.16
CA PHE A 211 -7.11 -27.40 -12.39
C PHE A 211 -5.70 -27.33 -12.98
N THR A 212 -5.04 -28.49 -13.09
CA THR A 212 -3.70 -28.59 -13.68
C THR A 212 -3.78 -28.82 -15.18
N ILE A 213 -3.30 -27.87 -15.97
CA ILE A 213 -3.20 -27.99 -17.43
C ILE A 213 -1.83 -28.53 -17.81
N HIS A 214 -1.78 -29.71 -18.42
CA HIS A 214 -0.54 -30.41 -18.74
C HIS A 214 0.30 -29.76 -19.86
N GLY A 215 -0.24 -28.76 -20.57
CA GLY A 215 0.43 -28.02 -21.65
C GLY A 215 1.19 -26.76 -21.22
N ILE A 216 1.23 -26.42 -19.92
CA ILE A 216 1.85 -25.19 -19.39
C ILE A 216 3.06 -25.56 -18.52
N PRO A 217 4.13 -24.75 -18.48
CA PRO A 217 5.28 -24.98 -17.60
C PRO A 217 4.89 -25.23 -16.13
N LYS A 218 5.58 -26.17 -15.48
CA LYS A 218 5.37 -26.52 -14.08
C LYS A 218 5.47 -25.26 -13.20
N GLY A 219 4.42 -24.98 -12.42
CA GLY A 219 4.31 -23.79 -11.58
C GLY A 219 3.31 -22.75 -12.10
N TYR A 220 3.05 -22.73 -13.41
CA TYR A 220 2.02 -21.89 -14.05
C TYR A 220 0.79 -22.68 -14.49
N ASN A 221 0.88 -24.00 -14.44
CA ASN A 221 -0.14 -24.93 -14.89
C ASN A 221 -1.34 -25.07 -13.93
N GLU A 222 -1.29 -24.49 -12.73
CA GLU A 222 -2.37 -24.55 -11.75
C GLU A 222 -3.33 -23.35 -11.87
N ILE A 223 -4.44 -23.55 -12.59
CA ILE A 223 -5.52 -22.56 -12.69
C ILE A 223 -6.42 -22.67 -11.45
N ASP A 224 -6.63 -21.53 -10.80
CA ASP A 224 -7.40 -21.42 -9.56
C ASP A 224 -8.79 -20.84 -9.86
N ILE A 225 -9.77 -21.73 -10.11
CA ILE A 225 -11.13 -21.32 -10.48
C ILE A 225 -11.84 -20.65 -9.30
N VAL A 226 -11.55 -21.10 -8.07
CA VAL A 226 -12.11 -20.50 -6.86
C VAL A 226 -11.67 -19.05 -6.72
N ALA A 227 -10.38 -18.76 -6.94
CA ALA A 227 -9.87 -17.39 -6.92
C ALA A 227 -10.57 -16.51 -7.96
N VAL A 228 -10.78 -17.01 -9.18
CA VAL A 228 -11.51 -16.28 -10.24
C VAL A 228 -12.95 -16.01 -9.83
N ALA A 229 -13.66 -17.01 -9.29
CA ALA A 229 -15.04 -16.86 -8.85
C ALA A 229 -15.18 -15.83 -7.72
N VAL A 230 -14.25 -15.82 -6.76
CA VAL A 230 -14.23 -14.85 -5.66
C VAL A 230 -13.99 -13.44 -6.19
N VAL A 231 -13.04 -13.25 -7.11
CA VAL A 231 -12.80 -11.94 -7.73
C VAL A 231 -14.05 -11.44 -8.45
N LEU A 232 -14.69 -12.28 -9.28
CA LEU A 232 -15.93 -11.92 -9.98
C LEU A 232 -17.06 -11.57 -9.02
N LEU A 233 -17.24 -12.34 -7.94
CA LEU A 233 -18.25 -12.06 -6.93
C LEU A 233 -18.01 -10.71 -6.25
N LEU A 234 -16.77 -10.43 -5.84
CA LEU A 234 -16.41 -9.14 -5.24
C LEU A 234 -16.61 -7.99 -6.24
N THR A 235 -16.26 -8.18 -7.51
CA THR A 235 -16.54 -7.19 -8.56
C THR A 235 -18.04 -6.92 -8.69
N LEU A 236 -18.89 -7.95 -8.71
CA LEU A 236 -20.35 -7.77 -8.79
C LEU A 236 -20.91 -7.01 -7.58
N VAL A 237 -20.41 -7.30 -6.37
CA VAL A 237 -20.81 -6.59 -5.15
C VAL A 237 -20.42 -5.11 -5.23
N ILE A 238 -19.20 -4.80 -5.66
CA ILE A 238 -18.72 -3.42 -5.82
C ILE A 238 -19.52 -2.68 -6.91
N CYS A 239 -19.84 -3.34 -8.02
CA CYS A 239 -20.64 -2.76 -9.09
C CYS A 239 -22.11 -2.52 -8.67
N HIS A 240 -22.66 -3.31 -7.76
CA HIS A 240 -24.06 -3.19 -7.34
C HIS A 240 -24.26 -2.05 -6.31
N SER A 241 -23.37 -1.89 -5.33
CA SER A 241 -23.47 -0.79 -4.36
C SER A 241 -22.15 -0.47 -3.67
N THR A 242 -21.61 0.71 -3.98
CA THR A 242 -20.41 1.26 -3.32
C THR A 242 -20.69 1.70 -1.87
N ARG A 243 -21.93 2.10 -1.56
CA ARG A 243 -22.31 2.53 -0.20
C ARG A 243 -22.31 1.37 0.79
N GLU A 244 -22.90 0.25 0.41
CA GLU A 244 -22.90 -0.97 1.24
C GLU A 244 -21.49 -1.57 1.35
N SER A 245 -20.68 -1.43 0.30
CA SER A 245 -19.27 -1.86 0.30
C SER A 245 -18.43 -1.16 1.36
N SER A 246 -18.68 0.12 1.64
CA SER A 246 -17.92 0.88 2.65
C SER A 246 -18.15 0.34 4.07
N TRP A 247 -19.41 0.03 4.40
CA TRP A 247 -19.75 -0.56 5.71
C TRP A 247 -19.16 -1.96 5.87
N LEU A 248 -19.24 -2.81 4.82
CA LEU A 248 -18.63 -4.13 4.82
C LEU A 248 -17.11 -4.05 5.05
N ASN A 249 -16.42 -3.11 4.38
CA ASN A 249 -14.98 -2.92 4.55
C ASN A 249 -14.61 -2.55 6.00
N MET A 250 -15.39 -1.67 6.64
CA MET A 250 -15.17 -1.29 8.04
C MET A 250 -15.34 -2.49 8.98
N VAL A 251 -16.42 -3.26 8.82
CA VAL A 251 -16.69 -4.47 9.64
C VAL A 251 -15.59 -5.51 9.46
N LEU A 252 -15.19 -5.78 8.21
CA LEU A 252 -14.10 -6.70 7.91
C LEU A 252 -12.79 -6.24 8.54
N THR A 253 -12.46 -4.95 8.48
CA THR A 253 -11.24 -4.40 9.10
C THR A 253 -11.22 -4.64 10.61
N ILE A 254 -12.34 -4.36 11.31
CA ILE A 254 -12.46 -4.61 12.74
C ILE A 254 -12.26 -6.10 13.05
N LEU A 255 -12.90 -6.99 12.28
CA LEU A 255 -12.76 -8.43 12.44
C LEU A 255 -11.31 -8.90 12.28
N HIS A 256 -10.59 -8.37 11.28
CA HIS A 256 -9.18 -8.71 11.06
C HIS A 256 -8.30 -8.23 12.21
N ILE A 257 -8.51 -7.02 12.73
CA ILE A 257 -7.76 -6.50 13.88
C ILE A 257 -8.01 -7.38 15.11
N LEU A 258 -9.28 -7.72 15.39
CA LEU A 258 -9.63 -8.62 16.50
C LEU A 258 -8.95 -9.98 16.36
N PHE A 259 -8.91 -10.53 15.15
CA PHE A 259 -8.24 -11.80 14.88
C PHE A 259 -6.72 -11.72 15.09
N ILE A 260 -6.07 -10.64 14.65
CA ILE A 260 -4.63 -10.42 14.91
C ILE A 260 -4.37 -10.32 16.41
N VAL A 261 -5.15 -9.53 17.14
CA VAL A 261 -5.01 -9.40 18.59
C VAL A 261 -5.20 -10.74 19.28
N PHE A 262 -6.18 -11.55 18.87
CA PHE A 262 -6.38 -12.90 19.38
C PHE A 262 -5.15 -13.79 19.17
N VAL A 263 -4.57 -13.81 17.97
CA VAL A 263 -3.36 -14.60 17.69
C VAL A 263 -2.16 -14.10 18.50
N ILE A 264 -2.02 -12.78 18.67
CA ILE A 264 -0.98 -12.19 19.52
C ILE A 264 -1.12 -12.69 20.96
N VAL A 265 -2.32 -12.59 21.55
CA VAL A 265 -2.59 -13.03 22.93
C VAL A 265 -2.30 -14.52 23.09
N VAL A 266 -2.85 -15.36 22.21
CA VAL A 266 -2.62 -16.81 22.29
C VAL A 266 -1.15 -17.16 22.11
N GLY A 267 -0.44 -16.48 21.21
CA GLY A 267 0.96 -16.77 20.97
C GLY A 267 1.88 -16.38 22.13
N PHE A 268 1.59 -15.30 22.84
CA PHE A 268 2.34 -14.97 24.05
C PHE A 268 1.93 -15.82 25.27
N CYS A 269 0.67 -16.24 25.37
CA CYS A 269 0.22 -17.09 26.48
C CYS A 269 0.64 -18.56 26.35
N ARG A 270 0.69 -19.10 25.12
CA ARG A 270 0.99 -20.52 24.85
C ARG A 270 2.34 -20.75 24.18
N GLY A 271 3.00 -19.69 23.72
CA GLY A 271 4.28 -19.78 23.04
C GLY A 271 5.43 -20.12 23.98
N GLU A 272 6.40 -20.84 23.45
CA GLU A 272 7.62 -21.18 24.16
C GLU A 272 8.78 -20.34 23.63
N TRP A 273 9.49 -19.63 24.51
CA TRP A 273 10.63 -18.79 24.13
C TRP A 273 11.78 -19.59 23.50
N LYS A 274 11.83 -20.91 23.73
CA LYS A 274 12.81 -21.81 23.10
C LYS A 274 12.68 -21.84 21.58
N ASN A 275 11.47 -21.64 21.04
CA ASN A 275 11.21 -21.67 19.60
C ASN A 275 11.94 -20.54 18.84
N PHE A 276 12.40 -19.50 19.54
CA PHE A 276 13.22 -18.42 18.98
C PHE A 276 14.65 -18.84 18.69
N THR A 277 15.13 -19.92 19.28
CA THR A 277 16.54 -20.34 19.19
C THR A 277 16.70 -21.80 18.80
N GLU A 278 15.74 -22.65 19.14
CA GLU A 278 15.82 -24.10 18.94
C GLU A 278 14.87 -24.54 17.81
N PRO A 279 15.39 -24.89 16.62
CA PRO A 279 14.59 -25.52 15.59
C PRO A 279 14.28 -26.96 16.00
N LYS A 280 13.17 -27.50 15.51
CA LYS A 280 12.77 -28.89 15.84
C LYS A 280 13.55 -29.93 15.03
N SER A 281 14.02 -29.56 13.85
CA SER A 281 14.91 -30.36 13.01
C SER A 281 16.38 -30.11 13.36
N LEU A 282 17.12 -31.17 13.71
CA LEU A 282 18.58 -31.11 13.95
C LEU A 282 19.39 -30.64 12.73
N LYS A 283 18.80 -30.64 11.51
CA LYS A 283 19.46 -30.16 10.28
C LYS A 283 19.34 -28.65 10.07
N SER A 284 18.49 -27.99 10.85
CA SER A 284 18.19 -26.57 10.71
C SER A 284 19.12 -25.76 11.62
N HIS A 285 19.61 -24.62 11.15
CA HIS A 285 20.43 -23.73 11.96
C HIS A 285 19.61 -23.17 13.13
N GLY A 286 20.18 -23.23 14.33
CA GLY A 286 19.59 -22.61 15.52
C GLY A 286 19.96 -21.14 15.69
N GLY A 287 19.44 -20.55 16.75
CA GLY A 287 19.58 -19.15 17.09
C GLY A 287 18.51 -18.26 16.46
N PHE A 288 18.50 -16.99 16.87
CA PHE A 288 17.54 -15.99 16.42
C PHE A 288 17.74 -15.61 14.93
N PHE A 289 18.98 -15.72 14.42
CA PHE A 289 19.37 -15.40 13.05
C PHE A 289 19.82 -16.65 12.26
N PRO A 290 18.95 -17.63 11.98
CA PRO A 290 19.34 -18.87 11.31
C PRO A 290 19.85 -18.66 9.87
N PHE A 291 19.46 -17.56 9.23
CA PHE A 291 19.88 -17.16 7.88
C PHE A 291 20.81 -15.93 7.87
N GLY A 292 21.30 -15.52 9.05
CA GLY A 292 22.15 -14.33 9.21
C GLY A 292 21.44 -13.01 8.88
N ALA A 293 22.21 -11.92 8.85
CA ALA A 293 21.69 -10.57 8.57
C ALA A 293 21.11 -10.43 7.16
N SER A 294 21.71 -11.11 6.15
CA SER A 294 21.19 -11.12 4.78
C SER A 294 19.77 -11.70 4.72
N GLY A 295 19.49 -12.75 5.51
CA GLY A 295 18.15 -13.32 5.65
C GLY A 295 17.11 -12.33 6.16
N VAL A 296 17.49 -11.44 7.09
CA VAL A 296 16.61 -10.40 7.63
C VAL A 296 16.20 -9.41 6.54
N PHE A 297 17.15 -8.93 5.73
CA PHE A 297 16.86 -7.98 4.63
C PHE A 297 16.06 -8.63 3.51
N ASN A 298 16.36 -9.87 3.14
CA ASN A 298 15.55 -10.63 2.19
C ASN A 298 14.12 -10.85 2.72
N GLY A 299 13.99 -11.16 4.00
CA GLY A 299 12.70 -11.23 4.68
C GLY A 299 11.97 -9.89 4.66
N ALA A 300 12.67 -8.77 4.89
CA ALA A 300 12.11 -7.43 4.87
C ALA A 300 11.52 -7.08 3.50
N ALA A 301 12.26 -7.35 2.42
CA ALA A 301 11.78 -7.18 1.06
C ALA A 301 10.52 -8.02 0.77
N MET A 302 10.47 -9.25 1.30
CA MET A 302 9.32 -10.13 1.12
C MET A 302 8.08 -9.63 1.89
N VAL A 303 8.24 -9.23 3.15
CA VAL A 303 7.13 -8.78 4.00
C VAL A 303 6.68 -7.35 3.71
N TYR A 304 7.48 -6.55 2.99
CA TYR A 304 7.11 -5.20 2.56
C TYR A 304 5.79 -5.16 1.81
N LEU A 305 5.44 -6.23 1.07
CA LEU A 305 4.14 -6.38 0.42
C LEU A 305 2.95 -6.22 1.39
N SER A 306 3.14 -6.52 2.68
CA SER A 306 2.10 -6.37 3.70
C SER A 306 1.83 -4.92 4.11
N TYR A 307 2.69 -3.98 3.70
CA TYR A 307 2.53 -2.54 3.94
C TYR A 307 1.91 -1.80 2.76
N ILE A 308 1.65 -2.47 1.63
CA ILE A 308 0.93 -1.85 0.52
C ILE A 308 -0.48 -1.50 0.98
N GLY A 309 -0.96 -0.28 0.65
CA GLY A 309 -2.32 0.17 0.97
C GLY A 309 -2.41 1.45 1.80
N TYR A 310 -1.33 1.92 2.45
CA TYR A 310 -1.35 3.22 3.13
C TYR A 310 -1.53 4.41 2.17
N ASP A 311 -1.10 4.24 0.91
CA ASP A 311 -1.19 5.20 -0.18
C ASP A 311 -2.64 5.40 -0.65
N ALA A 312 -3.51 4.39 -0.49
CA ALA A 312 -4.93 4.51 -0.78
C ALA A 312 -5.61 5.62 0.04
N VAL A 313 -5.15 5.86 1.28
CA VAL A 313 -5.66 6.96 2.13
C VAL A 313 -5.45 8.32 1.47
N SER A 314 -4.36 8.49 0.71
CA SER A 314 -4.07 9.74 0.01
C SER A 314 -5.05 10.04 -1.14
N THR A 315 -5.69 9.01 -1.70
CA THR A 315 -6.72 9.19 -2.74
C THR A 315 -8.03 9.75 -2.19
N MET A 316 -8.25 9.65 -0.88
CA MET A 316 -9.46 10.16 -0.21
C MET A 316 -9.32 11.62 0.23
N ALA A 317 -8.25 12.32 -0.15
CA ALA A 317 -7.96 13.68 0.32
C ALA A 317 -9.11 14.68 0.11
N GLU A 318 -9.92 14.50 -0.95
CA GLU A 318 -11.09 15.35 -1.24
C GLU A 318 -12.26 15.15 -0.26
N GLU A 319 -12.38 13.96 0.36
CA GLU A 319 -13.41 13.61 1.35
C GLU A 319 -13.01 13.99 2.79
N VAL A 320 -11.78 14.46 3.00
CA VAL A 320 -11.24 14.77 4.33
C VAL A 320 -11.67 16.16 4.78
N ARG A 321 -12.09 16.27 6.04
CA ARG A 321 -12.53 17.56 6.63
C ARG A 321 -11.40 18.56 6.80
N ASN A 322 -10.26 18.12 7.35
CA ASN A 322 -9.06 18.95 7.48
C ASN A 322 -7.83 18.22 6.92
N PRO A 323 -7.59 18.26 5.60
CA PRO A 323 -6.53 17.47 4.96
C PRO A 323 -5.13 17.78 5.53
N ILE A 324 -4.88 19.03 5.93
CA ILE A 324 -3.59 19.48 6.48
C ILE A 324 -3.22 18.74 7.78
N LYS A 325 -4.22 18.39 8.60
CA LYS A 325 -3.99 17.73 9.90
C LYS A 325 -4.35 16.25 9.87
N ASP A 326 -5.46 15.91 9.22
CA ASP A 326 -6.03 14.58 9.31
C ASP A 326 -5.27 13.58 8.42
N ILE A 327 -4.78 13.98 7.23
CA ILE A 327 -4.05 13.07 6.33
C ILE A 327 -2.70 12.65 6.93
N PRO A 328 -1.84 13.56 7.43
CA PRO A 328 -0.58 13.16 8.05
C PRO A 328 -0.75 12.17 9.21
N VAL A 329 -1.74 12.41 10.07
CA VAL A 329 -2.08 11.54 11.20
C VAL A 329 -2.66 10.21 10.71
N GLY A 330 -3.54 10.24 9.70
CA GLY A 330 -4.16 9.05 9.12
C GLY A 330 -3.15 8.09 8.49
N VAL A 331 -2.35 8.59 7.54
CA VAL A 331 -1.38 7.77 6.79
C VAL A 331 -0.26 7.31 7.72
N SER A 332 0.47 8.24 8.35
CA SER A 332 1.63 7.88 9.19
C SER A 332 1.21 7.11 10.44
N GLY A 333 0.08 7.47 11.05
CA GLY A 333 -0.45 6.78 12.22
C GLY A 333 -0.88 5.35 11.89
N SER A 334 -1.52 5.12 10.74
CA SER A 334 -1.85 3.75 10.31
C SER A 334 -0.61 2.89 10.10
N VAL A 335 0.41 3.39 9.40
CA VAL A 335 1.66 2.64 9.14
C VAL A 335 2.38 2.31 10.44
N PHE A 336 2.47 3.26 11.37
CA PHE A 336 3.09 3.05 12.67
C PHE A 336 2.35 1.98 13.49
N LEU A 337 1.02 2.06 13.58
CA LEU A 337 0.21 1.09 14.31
C LEU A 337 0.30 -0.31 13.68
N VAL A 338 0.21 -0.41 12.36
CA VAL A 338 0.34 -1.69 11.64
C VAL A 338 1.73 -2.28 11.83
N THR A 339 2.78 -1.47 11.85
CA THR A 339 4.15 -1.95 12.12
C THR A 339 4.26 -2.60 13.48
N ILE A 340 3.69 -1.98 14.52
CA ILE A 340 3.67 -2.58 15.87
C ILE A 340 2.89 -3.89 15.86
N LEU A 341 1.70 -3.90 15.26
CA LEU A 341 0.86 -5.10 15.17
C LEU A 341 1.57 -6.24 14.44
N TYR A 342 2.25 -5.97 13.33
CA TYR A 342 2.96 -6.97 12.55
C TYR A 342 4.19 -7.51 13.27
N CYS A 343 4.96 -6.66 13.95
CA CYS A 343 6.06 -7.09 14.80
C CYS A 343 5.59 -8.02 15.93
N LEU A 344 4.48 -7.66 16.60
CA LEU A 344 3.89 -8.48 17.67
C LEU A 344 3.33 -9.80 17.13
N MET A 345 2.67 -9.77 15.98
CA MET A 345 2.14 -10.96 15.31
C MET A 345 3.28 -11.90 14.89
N ALA A 346 4.36 -11.37 14.31
CA ALA A 346 5.55 -12.11 13.94
C ALA A 346 6.24 -12.74 15.15
N ALA A 347 6.28 -12.03 16.27
CA ALA A 347 6.82 -12.53 17.53
C ALA A 347 5.96 -13.65 18.12
N SER A 348 4.64 -13.45 18.18
CA SER A 348 3.67 -14.47 18.60
C SER A 348 3.80 -15.75 17.76
N MET A 349 3.88 -15.61 16.43
CA MET A 349 4.05 -16.75 15.54
C MET A 349 5.37 -17.49 15.78
N SER A 350 6.47 -16.76 15.95
CA SER A 350 7.80 -17.34 16.24
C SER A 350 7.84 -18.01 17.62
N ALA A 351 7.03 -17.54 18.57
CA ALA A 351 6.87 -18.17 19.88
C ALA A 351 6.04 -19.46 19.82
N LEU A 352 5.02 -19.53 18.96
CA LEU A 352 4.12 -20.69 18.85
C LEU A 352 4.73 -21.88 18.12
N LEU A 353 5.50 -21.62 17.06
CA LEU A 353 5.99 -22.69 16.20
C LEU A 353 7.43 -22.42 15.76
N PRO A 354 8.34 -23.41 15.90
CA PRO A 354 9.67 -23.34 15.31
C PRO A 354 9.61 -23.04 13.81
N TYR A 355 10.46 -22.14 13.34
CA TYR A 355 10.45 -21.66 11.96
C TYR A 355 10.60 -22.80 10.92
N ASP A 356 11.18 -23.92 11.31
CA ASP A 356 11.40 -25.08 10.45
C ASP A 356 10.14 -25.94 10.23
N GLN A 357 9.08 -25.72 11.02
CA GLN A 357 7.80 -26.41 10.91
C GLN A 357 6.70 -25.56 10.27
N VAL A 358 6.91 -24.24 10.22
CA VAL A 358 6.06 -23.31 9.48
C VAL A 358 5.86 -23.85 8.06
N LEU A 359 4.63 -23.94 7.54
CA LEU A 359 4.32 -24.45 6.19
C LEU A 359 4.70 -25.92 5.86
N ASN A 360 5.13 -26.77 6.81
CA ASN A 360 5.32 -28.21 6.54
C ASN A 360 3.97 -28.95 6.42
N GLY A 361 3.25 -28.71 5.33
CA GLY A 361 2.07 -29.47 4.92
C GLY A 361 2.39 -30.80 4.22
N LYS A 362 3.67 -31.22 4.17
CA LYS A 362 4.09 -32.47 3.51
C LYS A 362 5.10 -33.26 4.33
N LYS A 363 4.60 -34.09 5.25
CA LYS A 363 4.88 -35.55 5.36
C LYS A 363 4.33 -36.09 6.70
N LYS A 364 3.40 -37.05 6.59
CA LYS A 364 3.03 -38.06 7.60
C LYS A 364 2.74 -37.56 9.02
N SER A 365 1.53 -37.05 9.22
CA SER A 365 0.56 -37.51 10.22
C SER A 365 -0.61 -36.54 10.16
N GLY A 366 -1.84 -37.02 10.36
CA GLY A 366 -3.04 -36.22 10.20
C GLY A 366 -3.05 -35.00 11.12
N TYR A 367 -2.63 -33.85 10.61
CA TYR A 367 -2.97 -32.57 11.22
C TYR A 367 -4.35 -32.19 10.69
N ASN A 368 -5.32 -32.85 11.33
CA ASN A 368 -6.73 -32.52 11.29
C ASN A 368 -6.86 -31.04 11.70
N ILE A 369 -7.80 -30.29 11.11
CA ILE A 369 -8.21 -28.95 11.61
C ILE A 369 -8.46 -28.95 13.12
N ASN A 370 -8.89 -30.10 13.65
CA ASN A 370 -9.03 -30.33 15.09
C ASN A 370 -7.73 -30.20 15.87
N ALA A 371 -6.54 -30.37 15.29
CA ALA A 371 -5.26 -30.13 15.95
C ALA A 371 -4.94 -28.63 16.03
N PHE A 372 -5.24 -27.85 14.98
CA PHE A 372 -5.15 -26.38 15.03
C PHE A 372 -6.18 -25.81 16.02
N PHE A 373 -7.43 -26.28 15.96
CA PHE A 373 -8.47 -25.89 16.91
C PHE A 373 -8.21 -26.42 18.33
N ASN A 374 -7.72 -27.64 18.55
CA ASN A 374 -7.35 -28.14 19.90
C ASN A 374 -6.09 -27.45 20.44
N PHE A 375 -5.19 -27.01 19.55
CA PHE A 375 -4.00 -26.25 19.92
C PHE A 375 -4.30 -24.76 20.19
N PHE A 376 -5.44 -24.21 19.75
CA PHE A 376 -5.88 -22.86 20.12
C PHE A 376 -6.96 -22.88 21.22
N PHE A 377 -7.85 -23.88 21.20
CA PHE A 377 -8.94 -24.14 22.14
C PHE A 377 -8.84 -25.60 22.63
N PRO A 378 -8.05 -25.88 23.69
CA PRO A 378 -7.98 -27.23 24.22
C PRO A 378 -9.34 -27.57 24.83
N ARG A 379 -10.00 -28.61 24.33
CA ARG A 379 -11.13 -29.22 25.04
C ARG A 379 -10.57 -29.89 26.29
N ASN A 380 -10.77 -29.26 27.45
CA ASN A 380 -10.64 -29.93 28.74
C ASN A 380 -11.72 -31.01 28.80
N TYR A 381 -11.30 -32.27 28.67
CA TYR A 381 -12.03 -33.43 29.18
C TYR A 381 -11.10 -34.19 30.10
#